data_AF-A0A957Q403-F1
#
_entry.id   AF-A0A957Q403-F1
#
_cell.length_a   1.000
_cell.length_b   1.000
_cell.length_c   1.000
_cell.angle_alpha   90.00
_cell.angle_beta   90.00
_cell.angle_gamma   90.00
#
_symmetry.space_group_name_H-M   'P 1'
#
loop_
_entity.id
_entity.type
_entity.pdbx_description
1 polymer ?
#
loop_
_entity_poly.entity_id
_entity_poly.type
_entity_poly.pdbx_seq_one_letter_code
_entity_poly.pdbx_strand_id
1 'polypeptide(L)'
;MKPPKDLFSQAVVTPTPLRELPHAKRGGKAYLIGAGPGAVDLITVRGLRLLQRADVVIYDRLAAPELLEEAREDALLLYVGKAPGHHATKQEAINDLIVAHVAAGRQVVRLKGGDPFVFGRG
;
A
#
# COMPACT_ATOMS: atom_id res chain seq x y z
N MET A 1 -6.82 -9.99 -20.56
CA MET A 1 -7.99 -10.21 -19.68
C MET A 1 -7.51 -9.90 -18.25
N LYS A 2 -7.83 -8.71 -17.72
CA LYS A 2 -7.37 -8.28 -16.39
C LYS A 2 -8.10 -9.12 -15.31
N PRO A 3 -7.41 -9.61 -14.27
CA PRO A 3 -8.09 -10.27 -13.16
C PRO A 3 -8.99 -9.27 -12.41
N PRO A 4 -10.11 -9.72 -11.82
CA PRO A 4 -11.06 -8.84 -11.16
C PRO A 4 -10.42 -8.19 -9.93
N LYS A 5 -10.62 -6.87 -9.78
CA LYS A 5 -10.13 -6.04 -8.66
C LYS A 5 -10.97 -6.23 -7.38
N ASP A 6 -11.85 -7.23 -7.34
CA ASP A 6 -12.84 -7.44 -6.29
C ASP A 6 -12.36 -8.52 -5.31
N LEU A 7 -11.30 -8.23 -4.57
CA LEU A 7 -10.92 -8.93 -3.34
C LEU A 7 -11.04 -7.97 -2.14
N PHE A 8 -12.04 -7.10 -2.18
CA PHE A 8 -12.44 -6.26 -1.06
C PHE A 8 -13.39 -7.07 -0.16
N SER A 9 -12.87 -7.65 0.92
CA SER A 9 -13.57 -7.78 2.23
C SER A 9 -12.97 -8.87 3.14
N GLN A 10 -12.12 -9.78 2.67
CA GLN A 10 -11.68 -10.89 3.53
C GLN A 10 -10.20 -11.21 3.33
N ALA A 11 -9.32 -10.33 3.80
CA ALA A 11 -7.99 -10.74 4.20
C ALA A 11 -7.98 -10.80 5.72
N VAL A 12 -8.37 -11.97 6.25
CA VAL A 12 -7.76 -12.47 7.47
C VAL A 12 -6.25 -12.28 7.28
N VAL A 13 -5.59 -11.69 8.28
CA VAL A 13 -4.15 -11.48 8.34
C VAL A 13 -3.47 -12.84 8.45
N THR A 14 -3.47 -13.60 7.37
CA THR A 14 -2.60 -14.75 7.19
C THR A 14 -1.58 -14.34 6.14
N PRO A 15 -0.28 -14.36 6.46
CA PRO A 15 0.74 -14.06 5.48
C PRO A 15 0.60 -15.07 4.33
N THR A 16 0.20 -14.57 3.16
CA THR A 16 0.25 -15.32 1.90
C THR A 16 1.66 -15.90 1.78
N PRO A 17 1.82 -17.21 1.50
CA PRO A 17 3.13 -17.83 1.46
C PRO A 17 4.06 -17.05 0.55
N LEU A 18 5.25 -16.79 1.07
CA LEU A 18 6.30 -16.00 0.44
C LEU A 18 6.72 -16.69 -0.86
N ARG A 19 6.07 -16.34 -1.97
CA ARG A 19 6.53 -16.72 -3.31
C ARG A 19 7.89 -16.07 -3.52
N GLU A 20 8.91 -16.85 -3.87
CA GLU A 20 10.24 -16.31 -4.18
C GLU A 20 10.13 -15.28 -5.32
N LEU A 21 10.55 -14.05 -5.04
CA LEU A 21 10.45 -12.93 -5.98
C LEU A 21 11.77 -12.73 -6.72
N PRO A 22 11.78 -12.55 -8.06
CA PRO A 22 12.99 -12.44 -8.88
C PRO A 22 13.88 -11.21 -8.64
N HIS A 23 13.63 -10.42 -7.58
CA HIS A 23 14.19 -9.09 -7.37
C HIS A 23 14.73 -8.85 -5.96
N ALA A 24 15.25 -9.89 -5.28
CA ALA A 24 15.99 -9.73 -4.02
C ALA A 24 17.33 -8.99 -4.24
N LYS A 25 17.27 -7.71 -4.66
CA LYS A 25 18.41 -6.80 -4.75
C LYS A 25 18.29 -5.80 -3.61
N ARG A 26 19.23 -5.89 -2.65
CA ARG A 26 19.50 -4.94 -1.55
C ARG A 26 18.28 -4.50 -0.72
N GLY A 27 17.91 -5.29 0.29
CA GLY A 27 17.09 -4.88 1.45
C GLY A 27 15.70 -4.29 1.15
N GLY A 28 14.66 -4.75 1.85
CA GLY A 28 13.35 -4.13 1.72
C GLY A 28 13.35 -2.68 2.19
N LYS A 29 12.43 -1.87 1.66
CA LYS A 29 12.27 -0.47 2.05
C LYS A 29 10.79 -0.12 2.13
N ALA A 30 10.45 0.74 3.08
CA ALA A 30 9.12 1.34 3.16
C ALA A 30 9.19 2.80 2.74
N TYR A 31 8.17 3.23 1.99
CA TYR A 31 7.96 4.61 1.59
C TYR A 31 6.59 5.06 2.04
N LEU A 32 6.55 6.16 2.79
CA LEU A 32 5.33 6.82 3.16
C LEU A 32 5.03 7.91 2.12
N ILE A 33 3.92 7.78 1.40
CA ILE A 33 3.61 8.61 0.23
C ILE A 33 2.25 9.27 0.41
N GLY A 34 2.23 10.59 0.24
CA GLY A 34 0.99 11.35 0.13
C GLY A 34 0.40 11.24 -1.28
N ALA A 35 -0.86 10.87 -1.37
CA ALA A 35 -1.63 10.75 -2.62
C ALA A 35 -2.08 12.13 -3.16
N GLY A 36 -1.91 13.21 -2.37
CA GLY A 36 -2.50 14.50 -2.68
C GLY A 36 -3.98 14.57 -2.27
N PRO A 37 -4.66 15.70 -2.52
CA PRO A 37 -6.00 15.96 -2.00
C PRO A 37 -7.14 15.27 -2.77
N GLY A 38 -6.84 14.53 -3.84
CA GLY A 38 -7.84 13.75 -4.57
C GLY A 38 -7.45 13.45 -6.02
N ALA A 39 -7.16 14.48 -6.82
CA ALA A 39 -6.79 14.29 -8.22
C ALA A 39 -5.45 13.54 -8.36
N VAL A 40 -5.40 12.61 -9.32
CA VAL A 40 -4.28 11.67 -9.52
C VAL A 40 -2.97 12.40 -9.78
N ASP A 41 -3.02 13.50 -10.54
CA ASP A 41 -1.87 14.30 -10.95
C ASP A 41 -1.32 15.22 -9.83
N LEU A 42 -1.99 15.26 -8.68
CA LEU A 42 -1.51 15.98 -7.49
C LEU A 42 -0.60 15.13 -6.60
N ILE A 43 -0.38 13.85 -6.94
CA ILE A 43 0.73 13.08 -6.38
C ILE A 43 2.06 13.68 -6.86
N THR A 44 3.09 13.62 -6.03
CA THR A 44 4.43 14.00 -6.49
C THR A 44 4.96 13.01 -7.55
N VAL A 45 5.77 13.51 -8.49
CA VAL A 45 6.45 12.66 -9.50
C VAL A 45 7.26 11.53 -8.85
N ARG A 46 7.90 11.80 -7.70
CA ARG A 46 8.63 10.77 -6.93
C ARG A 46 7.69 9.74 -6.33
N GLY A 47 6.55 10.18 -5.77
CA GLY A 47 5.53 9.31 -5.20
C GLY A 47 4.98 8.33 -6.24
N LEU A 48 4.61 8.84 -7.42
CA LEU A 48 4.11 8.03 -8.52
C LEU A 48 5.13 6.97 -8.97
N ARG A 49 6.41 7.37 -9.15
CA ARG A 49 7.48 6.44 -9.53
C ARG A 49 7.73 5.33 -8.51
N LEU A 50 7.56 5.62 -7.22
CA LEU A 50 7.69 4.63 -6.14
C LEU A 50 6.48 3.69 -6.12
N LEU A 51 5.27 4.23 -6.31
CA LEU A 51 4.04 3.46 -6.41
C LEU A 51 4.07 2.44 -7.56
N GLN A 52 4.51 2.88 -8.75
CA GLN A 52 4.68 2.04 -9.95
C GLN A 52 5.71 0.91 -9.77
N ARG A 53 6.59 0.99 -8.77
CA ARG A 53 7.65 0.01 -8.49
C ARG A 53 7.41 -0.82 -7.24
N ALA A 54 6.34 -0.55 -6.50
CA ALA A 54 6.08 -1.17 -5.22
C ALA A 54 5.69 -2.64 -5.39
N ASP A 55 6.27 -3.53 -4.58
CA ASP A 55 5.84 -4.92 -4.48
C ASP A 55 4.58 -5.04 -3.61
N VAL A 56 4.42 -4.12 -2.64
CA VAL A 56 3.26 -4.05 -1.74
C VAL A 56 2.80 -2.60 -1.61
N VAL A 57 1.50 -2.36 -1.78
CA VAL A 57 0.88 -1.05 -1.56
C VAL A 57 -0.14 -1.19 -0.44
N ILE A 58 0.13 -0.56 0.70
CA ILE A 58 -0.76 -0.49 1.86
C ILE A 58 -1.48 0.85 1.81
N TYR A 59 -2.81 0.85 1.68
CA TYR A 59 -3.58 2.08 1.46
C TYR A 59 -4.81 2.16 2.36
N ASP A 60 -5.29 3.38 2.62
CA ASP A 60 -6.53 3.62 3.35
C ASP A 60 -7.62 4.17 2.40
N ARG A 61 -8.79 4.53 2.95
CA ARG A 61 -9.93 5.00 2.15
C ARG A 61 -9.65 6.28 1.37
N LEU A 62 -8.76 7.13 1.87
CA LEU A 62 -8.53 8.46 1.29
C LEU A 62 -7.50 8.44 0.16
N ALA A 63 -6.89 7.28 -0.13
CA ALA A 63 -6.12 7.11 -1.35
C ALA A 63 -7.08 7.06 -2.55
N ALA A 64 -6.84 7.91 -3.54
CA ALA A 64 -7.62 7.93 -4.77
C ALA A 64 -7.55 6.55 -5.46
N PRO A 65 -8.69 5.88 -5.74
CA PRO A 65 -8.70 4.56 -6.37
C PRO A 65 -7.94 4.51 -7.69
N GLU A 66 -7.92 5.61 -8.44
CA GLU A 66 -7.23 5.77 -9.71
C GLU A 66 -5.70 5.68 -9.55
N LEU A 67 -5.14 6.14 -8.43
CA LEU A 67 -3.71 5.97 -8.14
C LEU A 67 -3.33 4.51 -7.93
N LEU A 68 -4.25 3.67 -7.42
CA LEU A 68 -3.97 2.25 -7.25
C LEU A 68 -3.83 1.54 -8.61
N GLU A 69 -4.36 2.13 -9.69
CA GLU A 69 -4.18 1.60 -11.05
C GLU A 69 -2.78 1.81 -11.60
N GLU A 70 -2.03 2.75 -11.03
CA GLU A 70 -0.63 3.01 -11.35
C GLU A 70 0.33 2.01 -10.68
N ALA A 71 -0.15 1.23 -9.72
CA ALA A 71 0.64 0.13 -9.17
C ALA A 71 0.90 -0.93 -10.26
N ARG A 72 2.06 -1.58 -10.21
CA ARG A 72 2.37 -2.72 -11.08
C ARG A 72 1.31 -3.84 -10.92
N GLU A 73 1.03 -4.56 -12.01
CA GLU A 73 -0.07 -5.53 -12.05
C GLU A 73 0.04 -6.67 -11.02
N ASP A 74 1.27 -7.03 -10.63
CA ASP A 74 1.57 -8.07 -9.64
C ASP A 74 1.85 -7.51 -8.23
N ALA A 75 1.58 -6.22 -7.98
CA ALA A 75 1.67 -5.65 -6.63
C ALA A 75 0.58 -6.23 -5.71
N LEU A 76 0.97 -6.50 -4.47
CA LEU A 76 0.01 -6.83 -3.41
C LEU A 76 -0.63 -5.54 -2.88
N LEU A 77 -1.93 -5.37 -3.10
CA LEU A 77 -2.70 -4.23 -2.62
C LEU A 77 -3.40 -4.57 -1.29
N LEU A 78 -3.02 -3.90 -0.20
CA LEU A 78 -3.54 -4.14 1.15
C LEU A 78 -4.34 -2.93 1.64
N TYR A 79 -5.66 -3.09 1.72
CA TYR A 79 -6.54 -2.07 2.31
C TYR A 79 -6.52 -2.15 3.84
N VAL A 80 -6.26 -1.02 4.51
CA VAL A 80 -6.24 -0.91 5.98
C VAL A 80 -7.16 0.20 6.52
N GLY A 81 -8.06 0.71 5.68
CA GLY A 81 -9.05 1.70 6.08
C GLY A 81 -10.18 1.10 6.93
N LYS A 82 -11.03 1.96 7.51
CA LYS A 82 -12.25 1.52 8.21
C LYS A 82 -13.24 0.96 7.18
N ALA A 83 -13.61 -0.30 7.26
CA ALA A 83 -14.87 -0.74 6.65
C ALA A 83 -16.04 -0.28 7.55
N PRO A 84 -17.20 0.14 7.00
CA PRO A 84 -18.39 0.37 7.81
C PRO A 84 -18.67 -0.85 8.71
N GLY A 85 -18.87 -0.62 10.01
CA GLY A 85 -19.15 -1.69 10.99
C GLY A 85 -17.94 -2.46 11.54
N HIS A 86 -16.71 -2.16 11.12
CA HIS A 86 -15.51 -2.84 11.61
C HIS A 86 -14.62 -1.92 12.46
N HIS A 87 -14.01 -2.48 13.51
CA HIS A 87 -12.96 -1.79 14.26
C HIS A 87 -11.80 -1.46 13.32
N ALA A 88 -11.33 -0.21 13.37
CA ALA A 88 -10.19 0.21 12.57
C ALA A 88 -8.98 -0.69 12.83
N THR A 89 -8.26 -1.09 11.77
CA THR A 89 -6.94 -1.69 11.93
C THR A 89 -6.11 -0.72 12.77
N LYS A 90 -5.67 -1.19 13.94
CA LYS A 90 -4.86 -0.38 14.84
C LYS A 90 -3.56 0.01 14.13
N GLN A 91 -3.04 1.20 14.44
CA GLN A 91 -1.85 1.71 13.77
C GLN A 91 -0.67 0.75 13.94
N GLU A 92 -0.57 0.10 15.10
CA GLU A 92 0.44 -0.90 15.43
C GLU A 92 0.41 -2.08 14.44
N ALA A 93 -0.78 -2.61 14.13
CA ALA A 93 -0.91 -3.71 13.17
C ALA A 93 -0.53 -3.28 11.73
N ILE A 94 -0.78 -2.03 11.34
CA ILE A 94 -0.32 -1.50 10.05
C ILE A 94 1.22 -1.43 10.03
N ASN A 95 1.82 -0.99 11.13
CA ASN A 95 3.27 -0.92 11.27
C ASN A 95 3.90 -2.33 11.20
N ASP A 96 3.29 -3.32 11.87
CA ASP A 96 3.74 -4.71 11.84
C ASP A 96 3.71 -5.29 10.41
N LEU A 97 2.66 -5.00 9.64
CA LEU A 97 2.57 -5.37 8.22
C LEU A 97 3.70 -4.75 7.38
N ILE A 98 3.99 -3.47 7.59
CA ILE A 98 5.08 -2.78 6.90
C ILE A 98 6.41 -3.46 7.23
N VAL A 99 6.70 -3.68 8.52
CA VAL A 99 7.95 -4.29 8.98
C VAL A 99 8.10 -5.71 8.42
N ALA A 100 7.05 -6.53 8.46
CA ALA A 100 7.08 -7.90 7.94
C ALA A 100 7.42 -7.95 6.44
N HIS A 101 6.81 -7.09 5.63
CA HIS A 101 7.08 -7.05 4.19
C HIS A 101 8.47 -6.47 3.86
N VAL A 102 8.90 -5.44 4.59
CA VAL A 102 10.27 -4.90 4.45
C VAL A 102 11.31 -5.96 4.84
N ALA A 103 11.11 -6.68 5.94
CA ALA A 103 12.01 -7.77 6.36
C ALA A 103 12.07 -8.89 5.32
N ALA A 104 10.99 -9.14 4.59
CA ALA A 104 10.95 -10.06 3.45
C ALA A 104 11.59 -9.50 2.16
N GLY A 105 12.26 -8.35 2.21
CA GLY A 105 12.98 -7.76 1.08
C GLY A 105 12.12 -6.95 0.11
N ARG A 106 10.84 -6.71 0.42
CA ARG A 106 9.89 -6.06 -0.49
C ARG A 106 10.01 -4.53 -0.47
N GLN A 107 9.73 -3.91 -1.60
CA GLN A 107 9.47 -2.47 -1.70
C GLN A 107 8.03 -2.20 -1.30
N VAL A 108 7.83 -1.57 -0.14
CA VAL A 108 6.53 -1.30 0.45
C VAL A 108 6.20 0.18 0.28
N VAL A 109 5.02 0.47 -0.25
CA VAL A 109 4.44 1.83 -0.27
C VAL A 109 3.28 1.88 0.70
N ARG A 110 3.33 2.81 1.65
CA ARG A 110 2.19 3.22 2.46
C ARG A 110 1.58 4.47 1.83
N LEU A 111 0.54 4.29 1.03
CA LEU A 111 -0.16 5.37 0.35
C LEU A 111 -1.24 5.96 1.26
N LYS A 112 -1.18 7.27 1.50
CA LYS A 112 -2.10 7.99 2.38
C LYS A 112 -2.75 9.15 1.64
N GLY A 113 -4.04 9.40 1.88
CA GLY A 113 -4.69 10.62 1.35
C GLY A 113 -4.02 11.89 1.87
N GLY A 114 -3.92 12.92 1.03
CA GLY A 114 -3.30 14.19 1.37
C GLY A 114 -1.79 14.09 1.58
N ASP A 115 -1.30 14.66 2.67
CA ASP A 115 0.08 14.59 3.12
C ASP A 115 0.22 13.60 4.30
N PRO A 116 1.28 12.78 4.34
CA PRO A 116 1.42 11.78 5.39
C PRO A 116 1.55 12.31 6.82
N PHE A 117 2.08 13.53 7.00
CA PHE A 117 2.36 14.12 8.31
C PHE A 117 1.31 15.16 8.73
N VAL A 118 0.46 15.63 7.83
CA VAL A 118 -0.68 16.49 8.18
C VAL A 118 -1.87 15.64 8.61
N PHE A 119 -2.06 15.50 9.92
CA PHE A 119 -3.11 14.67 10.57
C PHE A 119 -3.09 13.17 10.18
N GLY A 120 -2.04 12.72 9.49
CA GLY A 120 -1.96 11.42 8.86
C GLY A 120 -1.46 10.27 9.74
N ARG A 121 -0.89 10.53 10.93
CA ARG A 121 -0.16 9.50 11.71
C ARG A 121 0.96 8.86 10.87
N GLY A 122 1.84 9.71 10.33
CA GLY A 122 2.99 9.27 9.55
C GLY A 122 4.06 8.58 10.38
#